data_AF-A0A7S1E3S0-F1
#
_entry.id   AF-A0A7S1E3S0-F1
#
_cell.length_a   1.000
_cell.length_b   1.000
_cell.length_c   1.000
_cell.angle_alpha   90.00
_cell.angle_beta   90.00
_cell.angle_gamma   90.00
#
_symmetry.space_group_name_H-M   'P 1'
#
loop_
_entity.id
_entity.type
_entity.pdbx_description
1 polymer ?
#
loop_
_entity_poly.entity_id
_entity_poly.type
_entity_poly.pdbx_seq_one_letter_code
_entity_poly.pdbx_strand_id
1 'polypeptide(L)'
;IILDMQKFSLFNNDLRKIRLFAKLTSELYPERCIGVAVNADVVTTIMWNLFAPLLDQRTRDGVAIFRPGRFEGWLQNTIGLDVCPPSLGGTLSEELPPMS
;
A
#
# COMPACT_ATOMS: atom_id res chain seq x y z
N ILE A 1 0.50 2.77 -5.95
CA ILE A 1 0.98 1.44 -5.47
C ILE A 1 0.00 0.97 -4.40
N ILE A 2 -0.47 -0.28 -4.45
CA ILE A 2 -1.25 -0.88 -3.34
C ILE A 2 -0.34 -1.85 -2.59
N LEU A 3 -0.22 -1.68 -1.27
CA LEU A 3 0.50 -2.56 -0.37
C LEU A 3 -0.53 -3.29 0.48
N ASP A 4 -0.69 -4.59 0.22
CA ASP A 4 -1.50 -5.44 1.08
C ASP A 4 -0.69 -5.85 2.31
N MET A 5 -1.10 -5.34 3.46
CA MET A 5 -0.43 -5.53 4.75
C MET A 5 -0.99 -6.73 5.52
N GLN A 6 -1.80 -7.59 4.88
CA GLN A 6 -2.31 -8.79 5.52
C GLN A 6 -1.14 -9.66 5.98
N LYS A 7 -1.11 -10.02 7.27
CA LYS A 7 -0.02 -10.77 7.94
C LYS A 7 1.31 -10.01 8.05
N PHE A 8 1.33 -8.70 7.82
CA PHE A 8 2.51 -7.88 8.08
C PHE A 8 2.84 -7.92 9.58
N SER A 9 4.01 -8.43 9.92
CA SER A 9 4.48 -8.59 11.31
C SER A 9 5.83 -7.93 11.49
N LEU A 10 5.99 -7.16 12.57
CA LEU A 10 7.24 -6.50 12.97
C LEU A 10 8.42 -7.49 13.06
N PHE A 11 8.16 -8.75 13.36
CA PHE A 11 9.18 -9.77 13.58
C PHE A 11 9.80 -10.33 12.28
N ASN A 12 9.16 -10.10 11.13
CA ASN A 12 9.61 -10.62 9.83
C ASN A 12 10.09 -9.52 8.86
N ASN A 13 10.28 -8.30 9.34
CA ASN A 13 10.59 -7.17 8.47
C ASN A 13 12.02 -6.65 8.67
N ASP A 14 12.72 -6.44 7.56
CA ASP A 14 14.02 -5.78 7.53
C ASP A 14 13.83 -4.27 7.42
N LEU A 15 13.85 -3.59 8.58
CA LEU A 15 13.71 -2.14 8.69
C LEU A 15 14.78 -1.38 7.87
N ARG A 16 15.94 -1.98 7.60
CA ARG A 16 16.98 -1.34 6.78
C ARG A 16 16.56 -1.31 5.32
N LYS A 17 15.96 -2.39 4.80
CA LYS A 17 15.43 -2.43 3.43
C LYS A 17 14.26 -1.47 3.24
N ILE A 18 13.37 -1.38 4.23
CA ILE A 18 12.24 -0.43 4.21
C ILE A 18 12.76 1.01 4.15
N ARG A 19 13.74 1.37 4.98
CA ARG A 19 14.39 2.68 4.93
C ARG A 19 15.09 2.96 3.60
N LEU A 20 15.80 1.97 3.06
CA LEU A 20 16.48 2.11 1.77
C LEU A 20 15.48 2.32 0.64
N PHE A 21 14.39 1.56 0.62
CA PHE A 21 13.31 1.72 -0.35
C PHE A 21 12.71 3.12 -0.26
N ALA A 22 12.32 3.58 0.94
CA ALA A 22 11.78 4.91 1.16
C ALA A 22 12.73 6.02 0.68
N LYS A 23 14.03 5.89 0.98
CA LYS A 23 15.05 6.83 0.52
C LYS A 23 15.15 6.86 -1.01
N LEU A 24 15.24 5.69 -1.66
CA LEU A 24 15.33 5.59 -3.11
C LEU A 24 14.08 6.16 -3.80
N THR A 25 12.88 5.86 -3.29
CA THR A 25 11.64 6.39 -3.86
C THR A 25 11.52 7.90 -3.69
N SER A 26 11.96 8.46 -2.56
CA SER A 26 11.92 9.90 -2.31
C SER A 26 12.95 10.67 -3.15
N GLU A 27 14.18 10.14 -3.27
CA GLU A 27 15.27 10.81 -4.00
C GLU A 27 15.15 10.67 -5.53
N LEU A 28 14.78 9.48 -6.03
CA LEU A 28 14.76 9.19 -7.47
C LEU A 28 13.40 9.42 -8.12
N TYR A 29 12.32 9.36 -7.33
CA TYR A 29 10.94 9.45 -7.84
C TYR A 29 10.05 10.37 -6.98
N PRO A 30 10.47 11.62 -6.71
CA PRO A 30 9.80 12.52 -5.76
C PRO A 30 8.33 12.85 -6.10
N GLU A 31 7.94 12.74 -7.37
CA GLU A 31 6.58 13.06 -7.87
C GLU A 31 5.67 11.82 -8.00
N ARG A 32 6.16 10.60 -7.70
CA ARG A 32 5.45 9.35 -8.06
C ARG A 32 4.96 8.51 -6.90
N CYS A 33 5.27 8.87 -5.65
CA CYS A 33 4.91 8.04 -4.51
C CYS A 33 3.49 8.33 -4.01
N ILE A 34 2.49 7.76 -4.70
CA ILE A 34 1.12 7.61 -4.18
C ILE A 34 0.93 6.15 -3.79
N GLY A 35 0.94 5.88 -2.49
CA GLY A 35 0.92 4.53 -1.92
C GLY A 35 -0.31 4.32 -1.06
N VAL A 36 -1.01 3.21 -1.24
CA VAL A 36 -2.13 2.84 -0.36
C VAL A 36 -1.81 1.54 0.35
N ALA A 37 -1.83 1.57 1.68
CA ALA A 37 -1.72 0.38 2.50
C ALA A 37 -3.12 -0.13 2.85
N VAL A 38 -3.46 -1.35 2.42
CA VAL A 38 -4.72 -2.03 2.72
C VAL A 38 -4.46 -3.16 3.74
N ASN A 39 -5.50 -3.59 4.45
CA ASN A 39 -5.38 -4.59 5.52
C ASN A 39 -4.34 -4.24 6.61
N ALA A 40 -4.10 -2.96 6.86
CA ALA A 40 -3.15 -2.54 7.90
C ALA A 40 -3.71 -2.86 9.29
N ASP A 41 -3.03 -3.75 9.99
CA ASP A 41 -3.39 -4.09 11.36
C ASP A 41 -3.12 -2.92 12.32
N VAL A 42 -3.52 -3.08 13.59
CA VAL A 42 -3.35 -2.04 14.62
C VAL A 42 -1.87 -1.68 14.77
N VAL A 43 -0.99 -2.67 14.72
CA VAL A 43 0.46 -2.47 14.84
C VAL A 43 1.00 -1.64 13.68
N THR A 44 0.63 -1.97 12.45
CA THR A 44 1.03 -1.23 11.24
C THR A 44 0.53 0.21 11.29
N THR A 45 -0.69 0.42 11.78
CA THR A 45 -1.26 1.77 11.93
C THR A 45 -0.48 2.60 12.96
N ILE A 46 -0.12 2.01 14.10
CA ILE A 46 0.69 2.67 15.14
C ILE A 46 2.08 3.01 14.59
N MET A 47 2.69 2.07 13.88
CA MET A 47 3.99 2.28 13.25
C MET A 47 3.96 3.42 12.25
N TRP A 48 2.96 3.47 11.37
CA TRP A 48 2.81 4.60 10.46
C TRP A 48 2.74 5.93 11.21
N ASN A 49 1.95 6.04 12.27
CA ASN A 49 1.86 7.28 13.05
C ASN A 49 3.21 7.67 13.69
N LEU A 50 4.06 6.69 14.01
CA LEU A 50 5.40 6.94 14.56
C LEU A 50 6.41 7.37 13.49
N PHE A 51 6.36 6.78 12.29
CA PHE A 51 7.34 7.01 11.22
C PHE A 51 6.93 8.09 10.23
N ALA A 52 5.63 8.35 10.05
CA ALA A 52 5.13 9.37 9.13
C ALA A 52 5.76 10.75 9.37
N PRO A 53 5.99 11.24 10.61
CA PRO A 53 6.67 12.52 10.83
C PRO A 53 8.10 12.61 10.28
N LEU A 54 8.76 11.48 10.01
CA LEU A 54 10.09 11.44 9.40
C LEU A 54 10.04 11.52 7.86
N LEU A 55 8.85 11.43 7.27
CA LEU A 55 8.62 11.58 5.85
C LEU A 55 8.28 13.04 5.54
N ASP A 56 8.66 13.47 4.34
CA ASP A 56 8.26 14.77 3.84
C ASP A 56 6.73 14.88 3.76
N GLN A 57 6.21 16.11 3.83
CA GLN A 57 4.76 16.35 3.86
C GLN A 57 4.05 15.79 2.62
N ARG A 58 4.68 15.85 1.43
CA ARG A 58 4.04 15.40 0.19
C ARG A 58 3.85 13.89 0.19
N THR A 59 4.86 13.14 0.62
CA THR A 59 4.76 11.68 0.77
C THR A 59 3.68 11.30 1.79
N ARG A 60 3.55 12.04 2.89
CA ARG A 60 2.49 11.79 3.87
C ARG A 60 1.09 11.99 3.28
N ASP A 61 0.89 13.06 2.53
CA ASP A 61 -0.41 13.39 1.94
C ASP A 61 -0.79 12.43 0.79
N GLY A 62 0.22 11.85 0.11
CA GLY A 62 0.04 10.85 -0.94
C GLY A 62 -0.20 9.42 -0.43
N VAL A 63 -0.18 9.19 0.89
CA VAL A 63 -0.36 7.86 1.47
C VAL A 63 -1.69 7.71 2.20
N ALA A 64 -2.48 6.73 1.77
CA ALA A 64 -3.70 6.33 2.47
C ALA A 64 -3.49 4.98 3.18
N ILE A 65 -3.95 4.88 4.43
CA ILE A 65 -3.86 3.64 5.20
C ILE A 65 -5.25 3.22 5.66
N PHE A 66 -5.60 1.99 5.34
CA PHE A 66 -6.89 1.41 5.66
C PHE A 66 -6.74 0.17 6.53
N ARG A 67 -7.58 0.10 7.55
CA ARG A 67 -7.79 -1.13 8.32
C ARG A 67 -8.48 -2.20 7.47
N PRO A 68 -8.39 -3.49 7.85
CA PRO A 68 -9.14 -4.55 7.19
C PRO A 68 -10.63 -4.21 7.07
N GLY A 69 -11.22 -4.44 5.89
CA GLY A 69 -12.64 -4.22 5.62
C GLY A 69 -13.06 -2.75 5.46
N ARG A 70 -12.11 -1.81 5.32
CA ARG A 70 -12.38 -0.36 5.24
C ARG A 70 -11.80 0.30 3.99
N PHE A 71 -11.23 -0.47 3.07
CA PHE A 71 -10.53 0.06 1.89
C PHE A 71 -11.31 -0.11 0.58
N GLU A 72 -12.32 -0.98 0.58
CA GLU A 72 -13.05 -1.42 -0.61
C GLU A 72 -13.76 -0.23 -1.29
N GLY A 73 -14.41 0.63 -0.52
CA GLY A 73 -15.04 1.85 -1.05
C GLY A 73 -14.03 2.84 -1.65
N TRP A 74 -12.81 2.90 -1.10
CA TRP A 74 -11.76 3.75 -1.67
C TRP A 74 -11.19 3.16 -2.96
N LEU A 75 -10.96 1.83 -2.99
CA LEU A 75 -10.49 1.12 -4.18
C LEU A 75 -11.51 1.24 -5.32
N GLN A 76 -12.80 1.05 -5.03
CA GLN A 76 -13.88 1.19 -6.00
C GLN A 76 -13.89 2.60 -6.61
N ASN A 77 -13.77 3.65 -5.80
CA ASN A 77 -13.83 5.03 -6.28
C ASN A 77 -12.57 5.47 -7.03
N THR A 78 -11.41 4.89 -6.71
CA THR A 78 -10.12 5.34 -7.26
C THR A 78 -9.69 4.55 -8.48
N ILE A 79 -9.93 3.24 -8.47
CA ILE A 79 -9.39 2.30 -9.47
C ILE A 79 -10.51 1.64 -10.27
N GLY A 80 -11.65 1.35 -9.63
CA GLY A 80 -12.74 0.56 -10.22
C GLY A 80 -12.60 -0.93 -9.85
N LEU A 81 -13.74 -1.58 -9.59
CA LEU A 81 -13.75 -2.99 -9.16
C LEU A 81 -13.42 -3.94 -10.32
N ASP A 82 -13.71 -3.54 -11.55
CA ASP A 82 -13.49 -4.30 -12.80
C ASP A 82 -12.00 -4.54 -13.12
N VAL A 83 -11.13 -3.65 -12.63
CA VAL A 83 -9.67 -3.75 -12.78
C VAL A 83 -8.96 -4.15 -11.48
N CYS A 84 -9.72 -4.40 -10.41
CA CYS A 84 -9.19 -4.80 -9.13
C CYS A 84 -9.24 -6.33 -8.98
N PRO A 85 -8.18 -7.00 -8.49
CA PRO A 85 -8.19 -8.45 -8.33
C PRO A 85 -9.19 -8.90 -7.25
N PRO A 86 -9.72 -10.14 -7.32
CA PRO A 86 -10.66 -10.66 -6.34
C PRO A 86 -10.12 -10.70 -4.92
N SER A 87 -8.79 -10.84 -4.76
CA SER A 87 -8.10 -10.79 -3.46
C SER A 87 -8.27 -9.46 -2.72
N LEU A 88 -8.57 -8.38 -3.45
CA LEU A 88 -8.83 -7.04 -2.91
C LEU A 88 -10.31 -6.65 -3.01
N GLY A 89 -11.20 -7.61 -3.30
CA GLY A 89 -12.64 -7.38 -3.42
C GLY A 89 -13.12 -6.93 -4.80
N GLY A 90 -12.27 -6.99 -5.84
CA GLY A 90 -12.65 -6.66 -7.21
C GLY A 90 -13.16 -7.86 -8.03
N THR A 91 -13.41 -7.62 -9.31
CA THR A 91 -13.97 -8.58 -10.27
C THR A 91 -13.06 -8.84 -11.46
N LEU A 92 -11.80 -8.37 -11.43
CA LEU A 92 -10.84 -8.65 -12.49
C LEU A 92 -10.60 -10.16 -12.54
N SER A 93 -11.20 -10.82 -13.53
CA SER A 93 -10.89 -12.21 -13.83
C SER A 93 -9.60 -12.21 -14.62
N GLU A 94 -8.54 -12.76 -14.04
CA GLU A 94 -7.34 -13.11 -14.80
C GLU A 94 -7.71 -14.24 -15.77
N GLU A 95 -8.28 -13.91 -16.93
CA GLU A 95 -8.00 -14.73 -18.12
C GLU A 95 -6.52 -14.50 -18.44
N LEU A 96 -5.66 -15.27 -17.79
CA LEU A 96 -4.27 -15.41 -18.21
C LEU A 96 -4.30 -15.76 -19.71
N PRO A 97 -3.64 -15.00 -20.59
CA PRO A 97 -3.56 -15.39 -21.99
C PRO A 97 -3.00 -16.81 -22.05
N PRO A 98 -3.57 -17.71 -22.88
CA PRO A 98 -3.09 -19.08 -22.97
C PRO A 98 -1.59 -19.01 -23.25
N MET A 99 -0.79 -19.63 -22.38
CA MET A 99 0.65 -19.77 -22.65
C MET A 99 0.76 -20.56 -23.95
N SER A 100 1.24 -19.86 -24.99
CA SER A 100 1.54 -20.43 -26.31
C SER A 100 2.95 -21.00 -26.32
#